data_AF-A0A9Q9VT85-F1
#
_entry.id   AF-A0A9Q9VT85-F1
#
_cell.length_a   1.000
_cell.length_b   1.000
_cell.length_c   1.000
_cell.angle_alpha   90.00
_cell.angle_beta   90.00
_cell.angle_gamma   90.00
#
_symmetry.space_group_name_H-M   'P 1'
#
loop_
_entity.id
_entity.type
_entity.pdbx_description
1 polymer ?
#
loop_
_entity_poly.entity_id
_entity_poly.type
_entity_poly.pdbx_seq_one_letter_code
_entity_poly.pdbx_strand_id
1 'polypeptide(L)'
;MVVPGSSSPSLLVQTDSSVSLLHTDKLKIAWSTNTSALLSVPTFGHFDKDGIPDIMIEEDVGNKTKRVLVLSGSSGVVLWEMNLLFWTPNPRPASVLTLNTYSVFMLWGQSPGNQTNEMHSSFLLHPRLSQLLLERRNPAQDIVSFKAMLLERGRHACYLVLTGPDGRQRVEPGETEPVILTKRKIKDDVSESVALRVSADESITEDEVKQEFYRLRFSDKLL
;
A
#
# COMPACT_ATOMS: atom_id res chain seq x y z
N MET A 1 14.61 -8.97 -5.75
CA MET A 1 14.87 -7.55 -6.06
C MET A 1 16.21 -7.46 -6.76
N VAL A 2 16.31 -6.87 -7.95
CA VAL A 2 17.62 -6.66 -8.60
C VAL A 2 18.17 -5.31 -8.14
N VAL A 3 19.37 -5.30 -7.54
CA VAL A 3 20.02 -4.08 -7.06
C VAL A 3 21.10 -3.68 -8.09
N PRO A 4 21.16 -2.41 -8.53
CA PRO A 4 22.20 -1.91 -9.43
C PRO A 4 23.60 -2.31 -8.95
N GLY A 5 24.40 -2.91 -9.84
CA GLY A 5 25.75 -3.39 -9.55
C GLY A 5 25.86 -4.86 -9.14
N SER A 6 24.74 -5.59 -9.01
CA SER A 6 24.74 -7.06 -8.91
C SER A 6 23.89 -7.66 -10.02
N SER A 7 24.42 -8.66 -10.73
CA SER A 7 23.67 -9.45 -11.71
C SER A 7 22.76 -10.50 -11.06
N SER A 8 22.84 -10.66 -9.74
CA SER A 8 22.11 -11.66 -8.98
C SER A 8 20.97 -11.02 -8.20
N PRO A 9 19.78 -11.67 -8.13
CA PRO A 9 18.65 -11.12 -7.39
C PRO A 9 18.93 -11.13 -5.88
N SER A 10 18.68 -10.02 -5.20
CA SER A 10 18.62 -9.98 -3.74
C SER A 10 17.31 -10.57 -3.22
N LEU A 11 17.38 -11.24 -2.06
CA LEU A 11 16.25 -11.83 -1.36
C LEU A 11 15.82 -10.94 -0.18
N LEU A 12 14.52 -10.69 -0.05
CA LEU A 12 13.98 -10.08 1.17
C LEU A 12 13.63 -11.20 2.15
N VAL A 13 14.26 -11.19 3.32
CA VAL A 13 14.04 -12.16 4.39
C VAL A 13 13.21 -11.47 5.47
N GLN A 14 12.06 -12.04 5.77
CA GLN A 14 11.17 -11.60 6.84
C GLN A 14 11.27 -12.59 8.01
N THR A 15 11.43 -12.06 9.21
CA THR A 15 11.28 -12.80 10.48
C THR A 15 10.17 -12.16 11.31
N ASP A 16 9.89 -12.71 12.49
CA ASP A 16 8.89 -12.16 13.41
C ASP A 16 9.25 -10.76 13.97
N SER A 17 10.51 -10.35 13.84
CA SER A 17 11.03 -9.12 14.45
C SER A 17 11.90 -8.27 13.51
N SER A 18 12.05 -8.67 12.24
CA SER A 18 12.89 -7.93 11.30
C SER A 18 12.56 -8.21 9.85
N VAL A 19 12.94 -7.26 9.01
CA VAL A 19 13.03 -7.42 7.55
C VAL A 19 14.46 -7.11 7.14
N SER A 20 15.08 -8.03 6.40
CA SER A 20 16.48 -7.93 5.95
C SER A 20 16.59 -8.15 4.45
N LEU A 21 17.50 -7.43 3.80
CA LEU A 21 17.86 -7.71 2.42
C LEU A 21 19.15 -8.51 2.36
N LEU A 22 19.10 -9.68 1.72
CA LEU A 22 20.23 -10.58 1.50
C LEU A 22 20.71 -10.48 0.06
N HIS A 23 21.99 -10.14 -0.14
CA HIS A 23 22.65 -10.28 -1.43
C HIS A 23 23.00 -11.75 -1.67
N THR A 24 22.41 -12.37 -2.70
CA THR A 24 22.53 -13.82 -2.94
C THR A 24 23.88 -14.23 -3.53
N ASP A 25 24.53 -13.35 -4.29
CA ASP A 25 25.88 -13.54 -4.82
C ASP A 25 26.93 -13.62 -3.70
N LYS A 26 26.78 -12.80 -2.67
CA LYS A 26 27.72 -12.69 -1.54
C LYS A 26 27.28 -13.48 -0.33
N LEU A 27 26.03 -13.96 -0.31
CA LEU A 27 25.36 -14.53 0.87
C LEU A 27 25.53 -13.65 2.12
N LYS A 28 25.42 -12.33 1.94
CA LYS A 28 25.59 -11.32 2.99
C LYS A 28 24.36 -10.44 3.11
N ILE A 29 23.97 -10.18 4.35
CA ILE A 29 22.93 -9.20 4.66
C ILE A 29 23.46 -7.82 4.25
N ALA A 30 22.74 -7.15 3.36
CA ALA A 30 23.02 -5.79 2.92
C ALA A 30 22.63 -4.78 4.02
N TRP A 31 21.41 -4.96 4.54
CA TRP A 31 20.84 -4.19 5.62
C TRP A 31 19.76 -5.02 6.32
N SER A 32 19.46 -4.64 7.57
CA SER A 32 18.39 -5.22 8.38
C SER A 32 17.68 -4.10 9.12
N THR A 33 16.35 -4.13 9.12
CA THR A 33 15.48 -3.20 9.83
C THR A 33 14.62 -3.98 10.80
N ASN A 34 14.62 -3.58 12.07
CA ASN A 34 13.77 -4.19 13.08
C ASN A 34 12.31 -3.80 12.81
N THR A 35 11.42 -4.77 12.98
CA THR A 35 9.98 -4.60 12.82
C THR A 35 9.27 -5.20 14.02
N SER A 36 8.03 -4.78 14.19
CA SER A 36 7.07 -5.38 15.12
C SER A 36 6.31 -6.51 14.41
N ALA A 37 5.18 -6.94 14.96
CA ALA A 37 4.33 -7.94 14.36
C ALA A 37 3.78 -7.47 13.01
N LEU A 38 4.32 -7.99 11.91
CA LEU A 38 3.90 -7.63 10.56
C LEU A 38 2.49 -8.15 10.25
N LEU A 39 1.65 -7.27 9.70
CA LEU A 39 0.24 -7.54 9.41
C LEU A 39 0.02 -8.19 8.04
N SER A 40 0.98 -8.06 7.13
CA SER A 40 0.94 -8.65 5.80
C SER A 40 2.33 -8.84 5.22
N VAL A 41 2.44 -9.59 4.12
CA VAL A 41 3.70 -9.75 3.39
C VAL A 41 4.13 -8.39 2.81
N PRO A 42 5.41 -7.99 2.94
CA PRO A 42 5.92 -6.73 2.41
C PRO A 42 5.58 -6.48 0.94
N THR A 43 5.26 -5.25 0.59
CA THR A 43 4.84 -4.84 -0.76
C THR A 43 5.94 -4.03 -1.44
N PHE A 44 6.37 -4.43 -2.63
CA PHE A 44 7.42 -3.72 -3.36
C PHE A 44 6.84 -2.58 -4.21
N GLY A 45 7.59 -1.50 -4.38
CA GLY A 45 7.29 -0.40 -5.31
C GLY A 45 8.39 0.66 -5.28
N HIS A 46 8.50 1.52 -6.28
CA HIS A 46 9.50 2.60 -6.26
C HIS A 46 8.95 3.84 -5.56
N PHE A 47 9.42 4.17 -4.37
CA PHE A 47 9.01 5.40 -3.69
C PHE A 47 9.90 6.56 -4.11
N ASP A 48 11.22 6.35 -4.18
CA ASP A 48 12.14 7.33 -4.71
C ASP A 48 12.59 7.01 -6.15
N LYS A 49 13.66 7.66 -6.63
CA LYS A 49 14.17 7.54 -8.01
C LYS A 49 15.56 6.91 -8.07
N ASP A 50 15.95 6.14 -7.07
CA ASP A 50 17.25 5.46 -7.04
C ASP A 50 17.32 4.23 -7.98
N GLY A 51 16.17 3.81 -8.53
CA GLY A 51 16.05 2.69 -9.46
C GLY A 51 16.02 1.32 -8.77
N ILE A 52 15.97 1.29 -7.44
CA ILE A 52 15.83 0.10 -6.61
C ILE A 52 14.38 0.07 -6.09
N PRO A 53 13.67 -1.08 -6.14
CA PRO A 53 12.36 -1.18 -5.53
C PRO A 53 12.43 -0.99 -4.01
N ASP A 54 11.64 -0.07 -3.49
CA ASP A 54 11.40 0.14 -2.06
C ASP A 54 10.36 -0.84 -1.52
N ILE A 55 10.25 -0.89 -0.20
CA ILE A 55 9.49 -1.92 0.50
C ILE A 55 8.50 -1.26 1.46
N MET A 56 7.22 -1.39 1.17
CA MET A 56 6.15 -1.01 2.08
C MET A 56 5.83 -2.16 3.03
N ILE A 57 5.83 -1.87 4.33
CA ILE A 57 5.44 -2.82 5.38
C ILE A 57 4.34 -2.22 6.25
N GLU A 58 3.56 -3.11 6.86
CA GLU A 58 2.54 -2.76 7.84
C GLU A 58 2.75 -3.62 9.08
N GLU A 59 2.81 -2.98 10.24
CA GLU A 59 3.01 -3.66 11.52
C GLU A 59 1.99 -3.21 12.56
N ASP A 60 1.61 -4.13 13.43
CA ASP A 60 0.73 -3.86 14.57
C ASP A 60 1.53 -3.16 15.68
N VAL A 61 1.05 -1.98 16.09
CA VAL A 61 1.62 -1.23 17.22
C VAL A 61 0.67 -1.20 18.43
N GLY A 62 -0.38 -2.01 18.39
CA GLY A 62 -1.38 -2.15 19.46
C GLY A 62 -2.58 -1.24 19.30
N ASN A 63 -3.62 -1.44 20.13
CA ASN A 63 -4.84 -0.62 20.16
C ASN A 63 -5.52 -0.44 18.79
N LYS A 64 -5.57 -1.52 17.98
CA LYS A 64 -6.10 -1.50 16.60
C LYS A 64 -5.42 -0.47 15.69
N THR A 65 -4.18 -0.08 16.04
CA THR A 65 -3.37 0.86 15.27
C THR A 65 -2.25 0.10 14.58
N LYS A 66 -2.11 0.34 13.29
CA LYS A 66 -0.96 -0.12 12.51
C LYS A 66 -0.06 1.04 12.16
N ARG A 67 1.23 0.75 12.12
CA ARG A 67 2.22 1.63 11.50
C ARG A 67 2.49 1.13 10.10
N VAL A 68 2.33 2.01 9.12
CA VAL A 68 2.70 1.77 7.72
C VAL A 68 4.02 2.47 7.46
N LEU A 69 5.00 1.75 6.91
CA LEU A 69 6.33 2.26 6.61
C LEU A 69 6.66 2.01 5.15
N VAL A 70 7.40 2.91 4.53
CA VAL A 70 8.14 2.65 3.30
C VAL A 70 9.63 2.66 3.63
N LEU A 71 10.29 1.52 3.44
CA LEU A 71 11.72 1.35 3.63
C LEU A 71 12.43 1.46 2.29
N SER A 72 13.54 2.19 2.27
CA SER A 72 14.46 2.27 1.15
C SER A 72 14.99 0.88 0.80
N GLY A 73 14.80 0.44 -0.44
CA GLY A 73 15.31 -0.85 -0.89
C GLY A 73 16.84 -0.93 -0.87
N SER A 74 17.51 0.22 -1.03
CA SER A 74 18.97 0.32 -1.06
C SER A 74 19.62 0.29 0.32
N SER A 75 18.94 0.79 1.36
CA SER A 75 19.54 1.02 2.68
C SER A 75 18.76 0.49 3.88
N GLY A 76 17.48 0.14 3.72
CA GLY A 76 16.57 -0.22 4.81
C GLY A 76 16.06 0.95 5.65
N VAL A 77 16.49 2.19 5.34
CA VAL A 77 16.07 3.41 6.05
C VAL A 77 14.60 3.73 5.77
N VAL A 78 13.88 4.26 6.76
CA VAL A 78 12.50 4.72 6.61
C VAL A 78 12.45 5.98 5.73
N LEU A 79 11.78 5.88 4.59
CA LEU A 79 11.51 6.98 3.65
C LEU A 79 10.18 7.68 3.94
N TRP A 80 9.22 6.95 4.49
CA TRP A 80 7.88 7.46 4.82
C TRP A 80 7.24 6.60 5.90
N GLU A 81 6.44 7.23 6.76
CA GLU A 81 5.68 6.54 7.80
C GLU A 81 4.33 7.20 8.09
N MET A 82 3.37 6.39 8.53
CA MET A 82 2.10 6.87 9.06
C MET A 82 1.41 5.83 9.96
N ASN A 83 0.68 6.32 10.96
CA ASN A 83 -0.21 5.49 11.78
C ASN A 83 -1.65 5.55 11.27
N LEU A 84 -2.27 4.37 11.16
CA LEU A 84 -3.66 4.21 10.75
C LEU A 84 -4.36 3.22 11.68
N LEU A 85 -5.67 3.36 11.82
CA LEU A 85 -6.48 2.29 12.41
C LEU A 85 -6.65 1.16 11.39
N PHE A 86 -6.69 -0.07 11.87
CA PHE A 86 -6.89 -1.26 11.03
C PHE A 86 -7.83 -2.28 11.67
N TRP A 87 -8.27 -3.22 10.84
CA TRP A 87 -9.13 -4.34 11.21
C TRP A 87 -8.63 -5.64 10.62
N THR A 88 -9.18 -6.74 11.12
CA THR A 88 -8.92 -8.08 10.62
C THR A 88 -10.14 -8.60 9.86
N PRO A 89 -9.99 -9.09 8.62
CA PRO A 89 -8.75 -9.21 7.87
C PRO A 89 -8.20 -7.84 7.40
N ASN A 90 -6.86 -7.69 7.43
CA ASN A 90 -6.16 -6.51 6.91
C ASN A 90 -5.68 -6.80 5.48
N PRO A 91 -6.29 -6.23 4.43
CA PRO A 91 -5.88 -6.52 3.07
C PRO A 91 -4.48 -5.97 2.81
N ARG A 92 -3.61 -6.81 2.23
CA ARG A 92 -2.24 -6.43 1.87
C ARG A 92 -2.26 -5.18 0.97
N PRO A 93 -1.35 -4.20 1.19
CA PRO A 93 -1.19 -3.08 0.28
C PRO A 93 -0.83 -3.53 -1.14
N ALA A 94 -1.01 -2.64 -2.10
CA ALA A 94 -0.52 -2.83 -3.45
C ALA A 94 0.23 -1.59 -3.92
N SER A 95 1.07 -1.77 -4.93
CA SER A 95 1.71 -0.67 -5.63
C SER A 95 1.49 -0.81 -7.13
N VAL A 96 1.43 0.32 -7.84
CA VAL A 96 1.34 0.34 -9.30
C VAL A 96 2.38 1.31 -9.84
N LEU A 97 3.30 0.79 -10.66
CA LEU A 97 4.38 1.56 -11.26
C LEU A 97 3.83 2.59 -12.27
N THR A 98 4.33 3.82 -12.17
CA THR A 98 4.02 4.90 -13.10
C THR A 98 5.06 5.02 -14.21
N LEU A 99 4.74 5.74 -15.29
CA LEU A 99 5.71 6.07 -16.35
C LEU A 99 6.85 6.97 -15.85
N ASN A 100 6.64 7.65 -14.72
CA ASN A 100 7.62 8.53 -14.09
C ASN A 100 8.56 7.80 -13.11
N THR A 101 8.64 6.47 -13.24
CA THR A 101 9.54 5.57 -12.50
C THR A 101 9.36 5.53 -10.98
N TYR A 102 8.23 6.00 -10.47
CA TYR A 102 7.78 5.76 -9.09
C TYR A 102 6.46 4.98 -9.08
N SER A 103 6.16 4.29 -8.00
CA SER A 103 4.90 3.58 -7.77
C SER A 103 3.95 4.41 -6.93
N VAL A 104 2.66 4.39 -7.30
CA VAL A 104 1.60 4.83 -6.38
C VAL A 104 1.23 3.64 -5.51
N PHE A 105 1.14 3.86 -4.21
CA PHE A 105 0.78 2.81 -3.25
C PHE A 105 -0.68 2.96 -2.85
N MET A 106 -1.35 1.83 -2.69
CA MET A 106 -2.73 1.74 -2.23
C MET A 106 -2.81 0.84 -1.01
N LEU A 107 -3.45 1.34 0.04
CA LEU A 107 -3.54 0.69 1.34
C LEU A 107 -4.93 0.90 1.95
N TRP A 108 -5.24 0.13 2.98
CA TRP A 108 -6.55 0.08 3.62
C TRP A 108 -6.45 0.50 5.08
N GLY A 109 -7.49 1.06 5.67
CA GLY A 109 -7.52 1.38 7.10
C GLY A 109 -8.48 2.50 7.42
N GLN A 110 -8.20 3.24 8.47
CA GLN A 110 -8.96 4.43 8.85
C GLN A 110 -8.07 5.50 9.47
N SER A 111 -8.42 6.75 9.21
CA SER A 111 -7.74 7.91 9.78
C SER A 111 -8.05 8.03 11.29
N PRO A 112 -7.05 8.34 12.15
CA PRO A 112 -7.21 8.35 13.61
C PRO A 112 -8.32 9.27 14.15
N GLY A 113 -8.74 10.29 13.38
CA GLY A 113 -9.78 11.26 13.77
C GLY A 113 -11.23 10.84 13.53
N ASN A 114 -11.49 9.74 12.81
CA ASN A 114 -12.83 9.36 12.35
C ASN A 114 -13.44 8.19 13.14
N GLN A 115 -13.21 8.09 14.46
CA GLN A 115 -13.61 6.95 15.29
C GLN A 115 -15.14 6.67 15.38
N THR A 116 -15.98 7.52 14.81
CA THR A 116 -17.45 7.45 14.96
C THR A 116 -18.13 6.49 13.98
N ASN A 117 -17.46 6.09 12.90
CA ASN A 117 -17.98 5.11 11.94
C ASN A 117 -16.89 4.09 11.62
N GLU A 118 -17.18 2.80 11.80
CA GLU A 118 -16.28 1.66 11.46
C GLU A 118 -16.16 1.46 9.94
N MET A 119 -16.05 2.55 9.18
CA MET A 119 -16.06 2.52 7.73
C MET A 119 -14.64 2.40 7.21
N HIS A 120 -14.38 1.31 6.47
CA HIS A 120 -13.09 1.09 5.84
C HIS A 120 -12.81 2.21 4.83
N SER A 121 -11.58 2.72 4.85
CA SER A 121 -11.11 3.67 3.84
C SER A 121 -9.97 3.07 3.05
N SER A 122 -9.95 3.38 1.75
CA SER A 122 -8.78 3.17 0.92
C SER A 122 -7.97 4.45 0.88
N PHE A 123 -6.66 4.32 0.97
CA PHE A 123 -5.73 5.45 0.86
C PHE A 123 -4.84 5.26 -0.36
N LEU A 124 -4.60 6.36 -1.08
CA LEU A 124 -3.61 6.42 -2.15
C LEU A 124 -2.45 7.32 -1.73
N LEU A 125 -1.24 6.77 -1.76
CA LEU A 125 0.01 7.46 -1.50
C LEU A 125 0.73 7.74 -2.81
N HIS A 126 0.95 9.03 -3.08
CA HIS A 126 1.73 9.49 -4.22
C HIS A 126 3.12 9.93 -3.71
N PRO A 127 4.24 9.29 -4.10
CA PRO A 127 5.54 9.59 -3.51
C PRO A 127 6.00 11.04 -3.62
N ARG A 128 5.62 11.75 -4.70
CA ARG A 128 5.93 13.19 -4.85
C ARG A 128 5.06 14.13 -3.99
N LEU A 129 3.99 13.59 -3.41
CA LEU A 129 3.07 14.30 -2.53
C LEU A 129 2.97 13.53 -1.20
N SER A 130 4.10 12.98 -0.73
CA SER A 130 4.15 12.07 0.42
C SER A 130 3.67 12.67 1.75
N GLN A 131 3.53 13.99 1.80
CA GLN A 131 2.91 14.70 2.91
C GLN A 131 1.37 14.56 2.95
N LEU A 132 0.77 13.98 1.90
CA LEU A 132 -0.67 13.86 1.70
C LEU A 132 -1.04 12.42 1.29
N LEU A 133 -2.16 11.94 1.81
CA LEU A 133 -2.85 10.74 1.35
C LEU A 133 -4.21 11.11 0.81
N LEU A 134 -4.61 10.53 -0.32
CA LEU A 134 -6.02 10.60 -0.72
C LEU A 134 -6.79 9.51 0.00
N GLU A 135 -7.64 9.90 0.94
CA GLU A 135 -8.56 9.03 1.67
C GLU A 135 -9.89 8.97 0.92
N ARG A 136 -10.30 7.76 0.52
CA ARG A 136 -11.65 7.49 0.04
C ARG A 136 -12.36 6.58 1.03
N ARG A 137 -13.52 7.03 1.51
CA ARG A 137 -14.43 6.19 2.29
C ARG A 137 -14.97 5.07 1.41
N ASN A 138 -14.78 3.83 1.83
CA ASN A 138 -15.26 2.67 1.12
C ASN A 138 -16.48 2.07 1.85
N PRO A 139 -17.64 1.95 1.19
CA PRO A 139 -18.79 1.27 1.80
C PRO A 139 -18.57 -0.25 1.94
N ALA A 140 -17.59 -0.82 1.24
CA ALA A 140 -17.34 -2.25 1.27
C ALA A 140 -16.77 -2.69 2.64
N GLN A 141 -17.56 -3.49 3.35
CA GLN A 141 -17.13 -4.24 4.53
C GLN A 141 -16.53 -5.59 4.09
N ASP A 142 -15.79 -6.24 4.99
CA ASP A 142 -15.27 -7.61 4.82
C ASP A 142 -14.45 -7.83 3.53
N ILE A 143 -13.40 -7.01 3.36
CA ILE A 143 -12.46 -7.18 2.25
C ILE A 143 -11.58 -8.41 2.52
N VAL A 144 -11.88 -9.50 1.82
CA VAL A 144 -11.13 -10.77 1.91
C VAL A 144 -9.81 -10.67 1.16
N SER A 145 -9.83 -10.04 -0.02
CA SER A 145 -8.64 -9.90 -0.86
C SER A 145 -8.71 -8.68 -1.75
N PHE A 146 -7.54 -8.16 -2.11
CA PHE A 146 -7.39 -6.97 -2.93
C PHE A 146 -6.17 -7.11 -3.83
N LYS A 147 -6.27 -6.59 -5.06
CA LYS A 147 -5.14 -6.52 -6.00
C LYS A 147 -5.26 -5.30 -6.91
N ALA A 148 -4.21 -4.48 -6.96
CA ALA A 148 -4.08 -3.43 -7.96
C ALA A 148 -3.37 -3.97 -9.23
N MET A 149 -3.78 -3.48 -10.39
CA MET A 149 -3.22 -3.90 -11.68
C MET A 149 -3.41 -2.83 -12.76
N LEU A 150 -2.63 -2.94 -13.83
CA LEU A 150 -2.80 -2.12 -15.01
C LEU A 150 -4.09 -2.50 -15.74
N LEU A 151 -4.91 -1.50 -16.07
CA LEU A 151 -6.16 -1.70 -16.82
C LEU A 151 -5.92 -1.52 -18.33
N GLU A 152 -5.23 -0.44 -18.70
CA GLU A 152 -4.86 -0.10 -20.07
C GLU A 152 -3.43 0.42 -20.07
N ARG A 153 -2.62 -0.05 -21.03
CA ARG A 153 -1.24 0.40 -21.20
C ARG A 153 -1.16 1.92 -21.24
N GLY A 154 -0.33 2.50 -20.38
CA GLY A 154 -0.02 3.92 -20.37
C GLY A 154 -1.08 4.85 -19.76
N ARG A 155 -2.32 4.41 -19.53
CA ARG A 155 -3.41 5.36 -19.17
C ARG A 155 -4.08 5.13 -17.83
N HIS A 156 -4.38 3.87 -17.49
CA HIS A 156 -5.26 3.57 -16.38
C HIS A 156 -4.77 2.36 -15.58
N ALA A 157 -4.84 2.48 -14.26
CA ALA A 157 -4.75 1.37 -13.34
C ALA A 157 -6.11 1.16 -12.68
N CYS A 158 -6.39 -0.07 -12.31
CA CYS A 158 -7.57 -0.46 -11.55
C CYS A 158 -7.17 -1.34 -10.38
N TYR A 159 -8.12 -1.59 -9.51
CA TYR A 159 -7.99 -2.62 -8.52
C TYR A 159 -9.24 -3.50 -8.49
N LEU A 160 -9.01 -4.72 -8.05
CA LEU A 160 -10.02 -5.73 -7.80
C LEU A 160 -10.15 -5.88 -6.28
N VAL A 161 -11.37 -5.86 -5.77
CA VAL A 161 -11.71 -6.13 -4.38
C VAL A 161 -12.63 -7.34 -4.34
N LEU A 162 -12.27 -8.33 -3.56
CA LEU A 162 -13.12 -9.47 -3.22
C LEU A 162 -13.69 -9.22 -1.82
N THR A 163 -14.99 -9.06 -1.73
CA THR A 163 -15.71 -8.94 -0.45
C THR A 163 -16.61 -10.13 -0.23
N GLY A 164 -16.83 -10.51 1.01
CA GLY A 164 -17.69 -11.62 1.36
C GLY A 164 -17.55 -11.98 2.83
N PRO A 165 -18.37 -12.90 3.33
CA PRO A 165 -18.33 -13.32 4.73
C PRO A 165 -16.93 -13.79 5.13
N ASP A 166 -16.50 -13.47 6.35
CA ASP A 166 -15.28 -14.05 6.90
C ASP A 166 -15.49 -15.56 7.02
N GLY A 167 -14.79 -16.35 6.20
CA GLY A 167 -14.86 -17.81 6.22
C GLY A 167 -14.42 -18.44 7.55
N ARG A 168 -13.92 -17.64 8.50
CA ARG A 168 -13.66 -18.03 9.89
C ARG A 168 -14.90 -17.99 10.78
N GLN A 169 -15.94 -17.25 10.39
CA GLN A 169 -17.24 -17.29 11.06
C GLN A 169 -18.02 -18.52 10.58
N ARG A 170 -18.48 -19.33 11.54
CA ARG A 170 -19.39 -20.44 11.24
C ARG A 170 -20.69 -19.86 10.73
N VAL A 171 -20.95 -20.03 9.45
CA VAL A 171 -22.27 -19.74 8.87
C VAL A 171 -23.19 -20.91 9.18
N GLU A 172 -24.41 -20.61 9.63
CA GLU A 172 -25.47 -21.62 9.80
C GLU A 172 -25.71 -22.35 8.46
N PRO A 173 -25.90 -23.68 8.47
CA PRO A 173 -26.09 -24.44 7.24
C PRO A 173 -27.39 -24.01 6.54
N GLY A 174 -27.27 -23.17 5.51
CA GLY A 174 -28.40 -22.68 4.70
C GLY A 174 -28.24 -21.26 4.18
N GLU A 175 -27.40 -20.44 4.81
CA GLU A 175 -27.10 -19.08 4.37
C GLU A 175 -25.73 -19.09 3.70
N THR A 176 -25.66 -18.81 2.40
CA THR A 176 -24.38 -18.58 1.72
C THR A 176 -24.37 -17.12 1.30
N GLU A 177 -23.84 -16.26 2.17
CA GLU A 177 -23.63 -14.85 1.83
C GLU A 177 -22.75 -14.76 0.58
N PRO A 178 -23.15 -13.98 -0.44
CA PRO A 178 -22.47 -13.97 -1.72
C PRO A 178 -21.08 -13.36 -1.61
N VAL A 179 -20.12 -13.98 -2.30
CA VAL A 179 -18.81 -13.36 -2.53
C VAL A 179 -18.90 -12.44 -3.75
N ILE A 180 -18.54 -11.18 -3.58
CA ILE A 180 -18.65 -10.13 -4.60
C ILE A 180 -17.24 -9.73 -5.06
N LEU A 181 -17.00 -9.79 -6.36
CA LEU A 181 -15.78 -9.27 -7.00
C LEU A 181 -16.09 -7.93 -7.66
N THR A 182 -15.51 -6.85 -7.13
CA THR A 182 -15.66 -5.49 -7.67
C THR A 182 -14.38 -5.05 -8.36
N LYS A 183 -14.52 -4.45 -9.54
CA LYS A 183 -13.44 -3.80 -10.29
C LYS A 183 -13.64 -2.29 -10.31
N ARG A 184 -12.59 -1.52 -9.99
CA ARG A 184 -12.67 -0.06 -9.94
C ARG A 184 -11.39 0.61 -10.45
N LYS A 185 -11.51 1.71 -11.19
CA LYS A 185 -10.33 2.47 -11.65
C LYS A 185 -9.81 3.35 -10.52
N ILE A 186 -8.50 3.43 -10.36
CA ILE A 186 -7.87 4.28 -9.31
C ILE A 186 -8.26 5.76 -9.50
N LYS A 187 -8.40 6.22 -10.75
CA LYS A 187 -8.77 7.62 -11.03
C LYS A 187 -10.21 7.96 -10.69
N ASP A 188 -11.12 6.98 -10.69
CA ASP A 188 -12.52 7.21 -10.32
C ASP A 188 -12.64 7.48 -8.81
N ASP A 189 -11.65 7.07 -8.02
CA ASP A 189 -11.60 7.34 -6.58
C ASP A 189 -11.15 8.77 -6.26
N VAL A 190 -10.40 9.42 -7.15
CA VAL A 190 -9.79 10.73 -6.89
C VAL A 190 -10.86 11.81 -6.65
N SER A 191 -11.96 11.77 -7.40
CA SER A 191 -13.11 12.68 -7.19
C SER A 191 -13.85 12.44 -5.88
N GLU A 192 -13.88 11.20 -5.40
CA GLU A 192 -14.57 10.79 -4.17
C GLU A 192 -13.66 10.83 -2.93
N SER A 193 -12.40 11.19 -3.10
CA SER A 193 -11.41 11.24 -2.03
C SER A 193 -11.29 12.63 -1.40
N VAL A 194 -10.83 12.65 -0.16
CA VAL A 194 -10.39 13.85 0.56
C VAL A 194 -8.89 13.74 0.83
N ALA A 195 -8.17 14.86 0.80
CA ALA A 195 -6.74 14.87 1.13
C ALA A 195 -6.52 14.86 2.64
N LEU A 196 -5.95 13.78 3.16
CA LEU A 196 -5.50 13.64 4.53
C LEU A 196 -4.03 14.03 4.65
N ARG A 197 -3.73 14.93 5.58
CA ARG A 197 -2.36 15.41 5.83
C ARG A 197 -1.58 14.45 6.73
N VAL A 198 -0.39 14.08 6.28
CA VAL A 198 0.60 13.29 7.03
C VAL A 198 1.56 14.21 7.78
N SER A 199 1.85 15.40 7.24
CA SER A 199 2.71 16.43 7.84
C SER A 199 2.00 17.78 7.92
N ALA A 200 2.48 18.66 8.83
CA ALA A 200 1.87 19.95 9.15
C ALA A 200 2.18 21.09 8.15
N ASP A 201 2.84 20.81 7.02
CA ASP A 201 3.19 21.83 6.03
C ASP A 201 1.97 22.21 5.16
N GLU A 202 1.76 23.51 4.94
CA GLU A 202 0.48 24.07 4.46
C GLU A 202 0.44 24.43 2.98
N SER A 203 1.48 24.09 2.21
CA SER A 203 1.66 24.69 0.87
C SER A 203 0.78 24.12 -0.26
N ILE A 204 0.17 22.94 -0.12
CA ILE A 204 -0.54 22.27 -1.24
C ILE A 204 -2.05 22.18 -0.97
N THR A 205 -2.86 22.60 -1.95
CA THR A 205 -4.33 22.54 -1.91
C THR A 205 -4.85 21.15 -2.32
N GLU A 206 -6.06 20.79 -1.87
CA GLU A 206 -6.68 19.50 -2.25
C GLU A 206 -6.89 19.36 -3.77
N ASP A 207 -7.25 20.46 -4.44
CA ASP A 207 -7.43 20.46 -5.90
C ASP A 207 -6.12 20.16 -6.63
N GLU A 208 -5.00 20.75 -6.20
CA GLU A 208 -3.67 20.46 -6.77
C GLU A 208 -3.30 18.99 -6.59
N VAL A 209 -3.57 18.41 -5.41
CA VAL A 209 -3.36 16.97 -5.17
C VAL A 209 -4.16 16.14 -6.16
N LYS A 210 -5.47 16.39 -6.26
CA LYS A 210 -6.35 15.64 -7.17
C LYS A 210 -5.89 15.75 -8.62
N GLN A 211 -5.46 16.94 -9.06
CA GLN A 211 -4.90 17.14 -10.41
C GLN A 211 -3.66 16.28 -10.66
N GLU A 212 -2.73 16.19 -9.70
CA GLU A 212 -1.55 15.32 -9.85
C GLU A 212 -1.93 13.84 -9.94
N PHE A 213 -2.93 13.38 -9.17
CA PHE A 213 -3.44 12.02 -9.30
C PHE A 213 -4.13 11.77 -10.66
N TYR A 214 -4.88 12.73 -11.21
CA TYR A 214 -5.45 12.60 -12.56
C TYR A 214 -4.40 12.56 -13.66
N ARG A 215 -3.23 13.20 -13.45
CA ARG A 215 -2.09 13.20 -14.37
C ARG A 215 -1.31 11.89 -14.39
N LEU A 216 -1.53 11.00 -13.42
CA LEU A 216 -0.87 9.70 -13.36
C LEU A 216 -1.01 8.92 -14.67
N ARG A 217 0.12 8.38 -15.12
CA ARG A 217 0.22 7.44 -16.25
C ARG A 217 0.96 6.21 -15.76
N PHE A 218 0.45 5.04 -16.09
CA PHE A 218 0.92 3.78 -15.51
C PHE A 218 1.77 2.99 -16.51
N SER A 219 2.80 2.34 -15.98
CA SER A 219 3.76 1.53 -16.72
C SER A 219 3.33 0.07 -16.74
N ASP A 220 3.65 -0.65 -17.81
CA ASP A 220 3.52 -2.11 -17.90
C ASP A 220 4.83 -2.85 -17.56
N LYS A 221 5.90 -2.11 -17.25
CA LYS A 221 7.12 -2.70 -16.71
C LYS A 221 6.83 -3.38 -15.37
N LEU A 222 7.33 -4.59 -15.21
CA LEU A 222 7.34 -5.27 -13.92
C LEU A 222 8.41 -4.66 -13.01
N LEU A 223 8.11 -4.60 -11.71
CA LEU A 223 9.07 -4.29 -10.64
C LEU A 223 10.07 -5.44 -10.45
#